data_AF-X0VXR6-F1
#
_entry.id   AF-X0VXR6-F1
#
_cell.length_a   1.000
_cell.length_b   1.000
_cell.length_c   1.000
_cell.angle_alpha   90.00
_cell.angle_beta   90.00
_cell.angle_gamma   90.00
#
_symmetry.space_group_name_H-M   'P 1'
#
loop_
_entity.id
_entity.type
_entity.pdbx_description
1 polymer ?
#
loop_
_entity_poly.entity_id
_entity_poly.type
_entity_poly.pdbx_seq_one_letter_code
_entity_poly.pdbx_strand_id
1 'polypeptide(L)'
;IIVFKTEESEDKYFIKRIIGLPGETVEIKNGEVYVTEPGEVEQAIKLEEEYLNLENKDNTKVYFSDFSVFEVSEDHYFVLGDNRKASTDSRTCFQSSIIESCKDNPEKSFINKDLIRGKAWIVWWPLSNIRIIDKPDYEQAQANSESLEEK
;
A
#
# COMPACT_ATOMS: atom_id res chain seq x y z
N ILE A 1 0.56 -8.24 -5.38
CA ILE A 1 1.99 -7.85 -5.30
C ILE A 1 2.50 -7.65 -6.72
N ILE A 2 3.17 -6.54 -6.98
CA ILE A 2 3.67 -6.16 -8.30
C ILE A 2 5.18 -5.97 -8.28
N VAL A 3 5.78 -6.19 -9.45
CA VAL A 3 7.17 -5.84 -9.76
C VAL A 3 7.15 -4.66 -10.72
N PHE A 4 7.91 -3.61 -10.43
CA PHE A 4 7.90 -2.35 -11.18
C PHE A 4 9.26 -1.65 -11.12
N LYS A 5 9.44 -0.63 -11.95
CA LYS A 5 10.57 0.33 -11.89
C LYS A 5 10.05 1.69 -11.40
N THR A 6 10.94 2.58 -10.98
CA THR A 6 10.58 3.96 -10.64
C THR A 6 11.16 4.92 -11.67
N GLU A 7 10.59 6.12 -11.80
CA GLU A 7 11.11 7.16 -12.71
C GLU A 7 12.55 7.57 -12.34
N GLU A 8 12.88 7.53 -11.04
CA GLU A 8 14.22 7.89 -10.56
C GLU A 8 15.26 6.76 -10.74
N SER A 9 14.85 5.52 -11.04
CA SER A 9 15.78 4.40 -11.18
C SER A 9 15.27 3.35 -12.17
N GLU A 10 15.72 3.47 -13.42
CA GLU A 10 15.40 2.50 -14.46
C GLU A 10 16.16 1.17 -14.29
N ASP A 11 17.28 1.15 -13.58
CA ASP A 11 18.09 -0.08 -13.42
C ASP A 11 17.66 -0.94 -12.23
N LYS A 12 16.76 -0.44 -11.38
CA LYS A 12 16.33 -1.10 -10.16
C LYS A 12 14.88 -1.56 -10.26
N TYR A 13 14.66 -2.84 -9.95
CA TYR A 13 13.32 -3.37 -9.76
C TYR A 13 12.91 -3.29 -8.29
N PHE A 14 11.66 -2.90 -8.09
CA PHE A 14 10.99 -2.93 -6.80
C PHE A 14 9.91 -4.00 -6.82
N ILE A 15 9.67 -4.59 -5.65
CA ILE A 15 8.53 -5.47 -5.40
C ILE A 15 7.79 -4.96 -4.17
N LYS A 16 6.49 -4.67 -4.35
CA LYS A 16 5.61 -4.11 -3.32
C LYS A 16 4.18 -4.60 -3.52
N ARG A 17 3.35 -4.43 -2.50
CA ARG A 17 1.92 -4.72 -2.55
C ARG A 17 1.17 -3.46 -2.93
N ILE A 18 0.23 -3.57 -3.87
CA ILE A 18 -0.74 -2.51 -4.14
C ILE A 18 -1.69 -2.43 -2.95
N ILE A 19 -1.85 -1.23 -2.44
CA ILE A 19 -2.72 -0.88 -1.32
C ILE A 19 -3.84 0.05 -1.79
N GLY A 20 -3.53 1.03 -2.64
CA GLY A 20 -4.52 1.90 -3.28
C GLY A 20 -4.53 1.74 -4.81
N LEU A 21 -5.73 1.61 -5.37
CA LEU A 21 -6.05 1.57 -6.78
C LEU A 21 -6.32 2.97 -7.35
N PRO A 22 -6.35 3.13 -8.67
CA PRO A 22 -6.78 4.37 -9.32
C PRO A 22 -8.09 4.92 -8.75
N GLY A 23 -8.09 6.21 -8.39
CA GLY A 23 -9.24 6.94 -7.85
C GLY A 23 -9.49 6.72 -6.35
N GLU A 24 -8.82 5.76 -5.71
CA GLU A 24 -8.97 5.53 -4.27
C GLU A 24 -8.20 6.55 -3.44
N THR A 25 -8.66 6.77 -2.21
CA THR A 25 -7.89 7.50 -1.19
C THR A 25 -7.34 6.53 -0.17
N VAL A 26 -6.02 6.57 0.07
CA VAL A 26 -5.37 5.81 1.14
C VAL A 26 -5.09 6.73 2.32
N GLU A 27 -5.56 6.37 3.51
CA GLU A 27 -5.27 7.07 4.75
C GLU A 27 -4.48 6.18 5.71
N ILE A 28 -3.40 6.70 6.28
CA ILE A 28 -2.59 6.01 7.30
C ILE A 28 -2.71 6.75 8.64
N LYS A 29 -3.47 6.19 9.59
CA LYS A 29 -3.65 6.79 10.92
C LYS A 29 -3.44 5.74 12.02
N ASN A 30 -2.80 6.15 13.11
CA ASN A 30 -2.54 5.30 14.28
C ASN A 30 -1.83 3.95 13.98
N GLY A 31 -1.06 3.88 12.89
CA GLY A 31 -0.38 2.64 12.48
C GLY A 31 -1.21 1.75 11.55
N GLU A 32 -2.48 2.06 11.37
CA GLU A 32 -3.44 1.33 10.55
C GLU A 32 -3.57 1.98 9.17
N VAL A 33 -4.07 1.20 8.20
CA VAL A 33 -4.26 1.64 6.82
C VAL A 33 -5.73 1.57 6.49
N TYR A 34 -6.25 2.65 5.93
CA TYR A 34 -7.63 2.80 5.51
C TYR A 34 -7.68 3.12 4.02
N VAL A 35 -8.70 2.62 3.34
CA VAL A 35 -8.96 2.92 1.93
C VAL A 35 -10.39 3.42 1.78
N THR A 36 -10.55 4.50 1.01
CA THR A 36 -11.85 5.03 0.61
C THR A 36 -11.99 4.84 -0.89
N GLU A 37 -13.10 4.22 -1.32
CA GLU A 37 -13.37 3.95 -2.73
C GLU A 37 -13.70 5.24 -3.52
N PRO A 38 -13.49 5.25 -4.84
CA PRO A 38 -13.80 6.42 -5.66
C PRO A 38 -15.30 6.76 -5.59
N GLY A 39 -15.62 7.97 -5.13
CA GLY A 39 -17.00 8.45 -4.99
C GLY A 39 -17.62 8.26 -3.61
N GLU A 40 -16.99 7.47 -2.74
CA GLU A 40 -17.35 7.41 -1.32
C GLU A 40 -16.53 8.47 -0.57
N VAL A 41 -17.17 9.35 0.20
CA VAL A 41 -16.46 10.44 0.91
C VAL A 41 -16.42 10.19 2.42
N GLU A 42 -17.38 9.43 2.94
CA GLU A 42 -17.57 9.26 4.39
C GLU A 42 -17.20 7.86 4.90
N GLN A 43 -16.96 6.88 4.03
CA GLN A 43 -16.70 5.49 4.43
C GLN A 43 -15.25 5.06 4.11
N ALA A 44 -14.33 5.35 5.03
CA ALA A 44 -12.97 4.82 4.98
C ALA A 44 -12.92 3.42 5.61
N ILE A 45 -12.49 2.42 4.84
CA ILE A 45 -12.46 1.01 5.25
C ILE A 45 -11.09 0.68 5.81
N LYS A 46 -11.03 0.18 7.05
CA LYS A 46 -9.77 -0.36 7.61
C LYS A 46 -9.38 -1.61 6.85
N LEU A 47 -8.15 -1.66 6.35
CA LEU A 47 -7.62 -2.87 5.71
C LEU A 47 -7.25 -3.90 6.78
N GLU A 48 -7.78 -5.12 6.64
CA GLU A 48 -7.37 -6.28 7.42
C GLU A 48 -6.16 -6.95 6.78
N GLU A 49 -5.01 -6.87 7.45
CA GLU A 49 -3.70 -7.18 6.85
C GLU A 49 -3.07 -8.43 7.46
N GLU A 50 -3.80 -9.54 7.46
CA GLU A 50 -3.37 -10.84 8.05
C GLU A 50 -2.09 -11.43 7.43
N TYR A 51 -1.67 -10.92 6.29
CA TYR A 51 -0.40 -11.27 5.66
C TYR A 51 0.82 -10.63 6.36
N LEU A 52 0.60 -9.68 7.28
CA LEU A 52 1.64 -9.04 8.07
C LEU A 52 1.96 -9.85 9.32
N ASN A 53 3.23 -9.81 9.73
CA ASN A 53 3.64 -10.33 11.03
C ASN A 53 3.28 -9.34 12.16
N LEU A 54 3.36 -9.80 13.41
CA LEU A 54 3.06 -8.99 14.60
C LEU A 54 3.91 -7.71 14.72
N GLU A 55 5.09 -7.68 14.12
CA GLU A 55 5.94 -6.49 14.15
C GLU A 55 5.44 -5.38 13.22
N ASN A 56 4.75 -5.75 12.14
CA ASN A 56 4.30 -4.84 11.08
C ASN A 56 2.80 -4.55 11.11
N LYS A 57 1.98 -5.48 11.63
CA LYS A 57 0.54 -5.29 11.81
C LYS A 57 0.27 -4.07 12.70
N ASP A 58 -0.63 -3.20 12.23
CA ASP A 58 -1.01 -1.94 12.89
C ASP A 58 0.20 -1.05 13.29
N ASN A 59 1.32 -1.15 12.55
CA ASN A 59 2.56 -0.43 12.82
C ASN A 59 3.08 0.34 11.59
N THR A 60 2.16 0.80 10.74
CA THR A 60 2.46 1.57 9.53
C THR A 60 2.73 3.02 9.90
N LYS A 61 4.02 3.42 9.84
CA LYS A 61 4.43 4.79 10.14
C LYS A 61 4.56 5.62 8.87
N VAL A 62 4.13 6.88 8.98
CA VAL A 62 4.51 7.97 8.06
C VAL A 62 5.61 8.74 8.77
N TYR A 63 6.78 8.87 8.14
CA TYR A 63 7.98 9.27 8.86
C TYR A 63 8.15 10.80 9.01
N PHE A 64 7.51 11.63 8.18
CA PHE A 64 7.89 13.07 8.10
C PHE A 64 6.78 14.10 7.88
N SER A 65 5.49 13.76 8.06
CA SER A 65 4.43 14.78 7.93
C SER A 65 3.07 14.27 8.38
N ASP A 66 2.16 15.23 8.62
CA ASP A 66 0.70 15.03 8.62
C ASP A 66 0.15 14.55 7.25
N PHE A 67 1.03 14.33 6.26
CA PHE A 67 0.72 13.72 4.97
C PHE A 67 0.50 12.21 5.13
N SER A 68 -0.64 11.88 5.71
CA SER A 68 -1.13 10.51 5.88
C SER A 68 -2.19 10.13 4.86
N VAL A 69 -2.72 11.10 4.11
CA VAL A 69 -3.79 10.93 3.13
C VAL A 69 -3.20 11.05 1.74
N PHE A 70 -3.44 10.05 0.90
CA PHE A 70 -2.91 9.93 -0.44
C PHE A 70 -4.06 9.65 -1.41
N GLU A 71 -4.40 10.64 -2.24
CA GLU A 71 -5.39 10.50 -3.31
C GLU A 71 -4.71 9.94 -4.56
N VAL A 72 -5.07 8.72 -4.96
CA VAL A 72 -4.42 8.01 -6.06
C VAL A 72 -5.05 8.43 -7.38
N SER A 73 -4.24 8.98 -8.30
CA SER A 73 -4.72 9.40 -9.62
C SER A 73 -5.05 8.22 -10.55
N GLU A 74 -5.83 8.46 -11.61
CA GLU A 74 -6.49 7.46 -12.48
C GLU A 74 -5.57 6.45 -13.20
N ASP A 75 -4.26 6.71 -13.26
CA ASP A 75 -3.27 5.82 -13.89
C ASP A 75 -2.18 5.32 -12.92
N HIS A 76 -2.41 5.54 -11.63
CA HIS A 76 -1.42 5.34 -10.59
C HIS A 76 -1.87 4.32 -9.56
N TYR A 77 -0.88 3.82 -8.80
CA TYR A 77 -1.09 2.89 -7.70
C TYR A 77 -0.30 3.34 -6.48
N PHE A 78 -0.92 3.25 -5.31
CA PHE A 78 -0.23 3.40 -4.03
C PHE A 78 0.23 2.03 -3.53
N VAL A 79 1.50 1.91 -3.15
CA VAL A 79 2.10 0.62 -2.80
C VAL A 79 2.86 0.67 -1.49
N LEU A 80 2.75 -0.39 -0.69
CA LEU A 80 3.50 -0.58 0.55
C LEU A 80 4.33 -1.86 0.50
N GLY A 81 5.44 -1.87 1.24
CA GLY A 81 6.14 -3.11 1.55
C GLY A 81 5.58 -3.75 2.81
N ASP A 82 5.49 -5.07 2.81
CA ASP A 82 5.00 -5.84 3.99
C ASP A 82 5.92 -5.65 5.22
N ASN A 83 7.21 -5.34 5.03
CA ASN A 83 8.09 -4.84 6.10
C ASN A 83 7.88 -3.33 6.32
N ARG A 84 6.72 -2.97 6.87
CA ARG A 84 6.24 -1.60 7.08
C ARG A 84 7.25 -0.67 7.74
N LYS A 85 8.04 -1.17 8.69
CA LYS A 85 9.01 -0.36 9.44
C LYS A 85 10.30 -0.03 8.68
N ALA A 86 10.63 -0.78 7.64
CA ALA A 86 11.92 -0.64 6.93
C ALA A 86 11.77 -0.49 5.42
N SER A 87 10.54 -0.54 4.90
CA SER A 87 10.27 -0.46 3.48
C SER A 87 10.37 0.97 2.97
N THR A 88 11.22 1.18 1.97
CA THR A 88 11.18 2.31 1.06
C THR A 88 10.10 2.06 0.01
N ASP A 89 9.02 2.83 0.07
CA ASP A 89 7.80 2.65 -0.74
C ASP A 89 7.08 3.98 -0.96
N SER A 90 5.79 3.96 -1.28
CA SER A 90 5.00 5.17 -1.58
C SER A 90 5.07 6.23 -0.48
N ARG A 91 5.15 5.82 0.79
CA ARG A 91 5.25 6.75 1.94
C ARG A 91 6.52 7.60 1.92
N THR A 92 7.55 7.16 1.20
CA THR A 92 8.87 7.78 1.15
C THR A 92 9.29 8.11 -0.29
N CYS A 93 8.35 8.15 -1.24
CA CYS A 93 8.63 8.40 -2.65
C CYS A 93 9.68 7.44 -3.23
N PHE A 94 9.77 6.21 -2.72
CA PHE A 94 10.77 5.22 -3.14
C PHE A 94 12.25 5.62 -2.93
N GLN A 95 12.51 6.65 -2.12
CA GLN A 95 13.86 7.11 -1.79
C GLN A 95 14.34 6.57 -0.44
N SER A 96 15.65 6.24 -0.36
CA SER A 96 16.29 5.78 0.87
C SER A 96 16.77 6.92 1.78
N SER A 97 17.02 8.09 1.19
CA SER A 97 17.46 9.28 1.91
C SER A 97 16.25 10.17 2.13
N ILE A 98 15.78 10.24 3.38
CA ILE A 98 14.52 10.91 3.73
C ILE A 98 14.76 12.40 3.95
N ILE A 99 15.37 13.05 2.97
CA ILE A 99 15.76 14.46 3.00
C ILE A 99 14.60 15.35 2.52
N GLU A 100 13.73 14.79 1.68
CA GLU A 100 12.60 15.49 1.07
C GLU A 100 11.34 14.62 1.23
N SER A 101 10.27 15.21 1.78
CA SER A 101 8.98 14.54 1.86
C SER A 101 8.25 14.64 0.51
N CYS A 102 7.41 13.66 0.19
CA CYS A 102 6.54 13.71 -0.99
C CYS A 102 5.49 14.84 -0.95
N LYS A 103 5.42 15.61 0.15
CA LYS A 103 4.37 16.60 0.39
C LYS A 103 4.26 17.66 -0.70
N ASP A 104 5.39 18.12 -1.22
CA ASP A 104 5.43 19.17 -2.25
C ASP A 104 5.20 18.62 -3.66
N ASN A 105 5.29 17.30 -3.85
CA ASN A 105 4.95 16.61 -5.09
C ASN A 105 4.35 15.21 -4.79
N PRO A 106 3.06 15.15 -4.40
CA PRO A 106 2.39 13.92 -4.02
C PRO A 106 2.45 12.81 -5.07
N GLU A 107 2.48 13.17 -6.36
CA GLU A 107 2.52 12.21 -7.47
C GLU A 107 3.72 11.27 -7.40
N LYS A 108 4.85 11.72 -6.83
CA LYS A 108 6.02 10.85 -6.60
C LYS A 108 5.77 9.72 -5.60
N SER A 109 4.69 9.79 -4.82
CA SER A 109 4.28 8.70 -3.92
C SER A 109 3.68 7.54 -4.70
N PHE A 110 3.25 7.73 -5.95
CA PHE A 110 2.53 6.71 -6.69
C PHE A 110 3.36 6.10 -7.81
N ILE A 111 2.90 4.93 -8.27
CA ILE A 111 3.51 4.22 -9.39
C ILE A 111 2.58 4.25 -10.58
N ASN A 112 3.05 4.84 -11.67
CA ASN A 112 2.36 4.81 -12.94
C ASN A 112 2.25 3.36 -13.44
N LYS A 113 1.07 2.99 -13.93
CA LYS A 113 0.77 1.66 -14.49
C LYS A 113 1.79 1.20 -15.52
N ASP A 114 2.32 2.10 -16.34
CA ASP A 114 3.29 1.77 -17.40
C ASP A 114 4.67 1.39 -16.87
N LEU A 115 4.96 1.65 -15.59
CA LEU A 115 6.19 1.23 -14.92
C LEU A 115 6.08 -0.18 -14.32
N ILE A 116 4.88 -0.77 -14.31
CA ILE A 116 4.64 -2.13 -13.82
C ILE A 116 5.17 -3.14 -14.87
N ARG A 117 5.86 -4.16 -14.38
CA ARG A 117 6.54 -5.18 -15.20
C ARG A 117 5.94 -6.58 -15.00
N GLY A 118 5.22 -6.79 -13.90
CA GLY A 118 4.48 -8.03 -13.70
C GLY A 118 3.86 -8.15 -12.32
N LYS A 119 3.10 -9.23 -12.13
CA LYS A 119 2.48 -9.61 -10.87
C LYS A 119 3.23 -10.80 -10.28
N ALA A 120 3.59 -10.70 -9.00
CA ALA A 120 4.03 -11.86 -8.23
C ALA A 120 2.80 -12.57 -7.67
N TRP A 121 2.63 -13.86 -7.99
CA TRP A 121 1.45 -14.66 -7.63
C TRP A 121 1.80 -16.02 -7.00
N ILE A 122 3.07 -16.43 -7.03
CA ILE A 122 3.54 -17.67 -6.40
C ILE A 122 4.91 -17.45 -5.75
N VAL A 123 5.06 -17.97 -4.53
CA VAL A 123 6.36 -18.21 -3.91
C VAL A 123 6.62 -19.70 -4.07
N TRP A 124 7.63 -20.07 -4.85
CA TRP A 124 7.92 -21.47 -5.17
C TRP A 124 9.16 -22.02 -4.43
N TRP A 125 9.89 -21.17 -3.70
CA TRP A 125 11.07 -21.54 -2.92
C TRP A 125 11.16 -20.76 -1.59
N PRO A 126 11.66 -21.36 -0.49
CA PRO A 126 12.07 -22.77 -0.34
C PRO A 126 10.90 -23.74 -0.44
N LEU A 127 11.17 -25.02 -0.73
CA LEU A 127 10.11 -26.05 -0.91
C LEU A 127 9.18 -26.18 0.30
N SER A 128 9.68 -25.87 1.50
CA SER A 128 8.89 -25.84 2.73
C SER A 128 7.88 -24.69 2.81
N ASN A 129 7.97 -23.71 1.91
CA ASN A 129 7.20 -22.46 1.93
C ASN A 129 6.56 -22.14 0.57
N ILE A 130 6.27 -23.17 -0.24
CA ILE A 130 5.53 -23.00 -1.50
C ILE A 130 4.12 -22.49 -1.16
N ARG A 131 3.75 -21.34 -1.71
CA ARG A 131 2.41 -20.75 -1.50
C ARG A 131 1.98 -19.86 -2.65
N ILE A 132 0.67 -19.80 -2.87
CA ILE A 132 0.05 -18.79 -3.72
C ILE A 132 0.00 -17.48 -2.93
N ILE A 133 0.20 -16.36 -3.62
CA ILE A 133 0.06 -15.04 -3.03
C ILE A 133 -1.38 -14.60 -3.30
N ASP A 134 -2.25 -14.85 -2.33
CA ASP A 134 -3.66 -14.49 -2.43
C ASP A 134 -3.84 -12.97 -2.41
N LYS A 135 -4.88 -12.51 -3.12
CA LYS A 135 -5.36 -11.14 -2.99
C LYS A 135 -6.14 -11.10 -1.66
N PRO A 136 -5.74 -10.27 -0.69
CA PRO A 136 -6.58 -10.03 0.49
C PRO A 136 -7.95 -9.50 0.04
N ASP A 137 -8.99 -10.11 0.60
CA ASP A 137 -10.37 -9.72 0.40
C ASP A 137 -10.72 -8.65 1.43
N TYR A 138 -10.99 -7.44 0.94
CA TYR A 138 -11.30 -6.29 1.78
C TYR A 138 -12.81 -6.01 1.87
N GLU A 139 -13.64 -6.68 1.05
CA GLU A 139 -15.10 -6.54 1.08
C GLU A 139 -15.69 -7.23 2.32
N GLN A 140 -15.09 -8.34 2.78
CA GLN A 140 -15.55 -9.04 4.00
C GLN A 140 -15.28 -8.24 5.29
N ALA A 141 -14.33 -7.30 5.27
CA ALA A 141 -14.07 -6.43 6.41
C ALA A 141 -15.23 -5.44 6.62
N GLN A 142 -15.84 -4.93 5.53
CA GLN A 142 -17.02 -4.04 5.57
C GLN A 142 -18.23 -4.72 6.25
N ALA A 143 -18.55 -5.95 5.84
CA ALA A 143 -19.70 -6.67 6.38
C ALA A 143 -19.58 -6.94 7.89
N ASN A 144 -18.36 -7.14 8.39
CA ASN A 144 -18.11 -7.38 9.81
C ASN A 144 -18.14 -6.10 10.63
N SER A 145 -17.62 -4.97 10.13
CA SER A 145 -17.68 -3.68 10.83
C SER A 145 -19.10 -3.13 10.93
N GLU A 146 -19.91 -3.24 9.88
CA GLU A 146 -21.31 -2.80 9.88
C GLU A 146 -22.17 -3.62 10.87
N SER A 147 -21.92 -4.93 10.98
CA SER A 147 -22.63 -5.81 11.93
C SER A 147 -22.29 -5.55 13.41
N LEU A 148 -21.19 -4.86 13.69
CA LEU A 148 -20.73 -4.51 15.04
C LEU A 148 -21.24 -3.14 15.49
N GLU A 149 -21.56 -2.23 14.57
CA GLU A 149 -22.18 -0.93 14.87
C GLU A 149 -23.71 -1.01 15.06
N GLU A 150 -24.36 -2.07 14.57
CA GLU A 150 -25.80 -2.32 14.77
C GLU A 150 -26.17 -3.04 16.10
N LYS A 151 -25.22 -3.24 17.02
CA LYS A 151 -25.45 -3.90 18.33
C LYS A 151 -25.18 -2.99 19.52
#